data_AF-A0A6P4F412-F1
#
_entry.id   AF-A0A6P4F412-F1
#
_cell.length_a   1.000
_cell.length_b   1.000
_cell.length_c   1.000
_cell.angle_alpha   90.00
_cell.angle_beta   90.00
_cell.angle_gamma   90.00
#
_symmetry.space_group_name_H-M   'P 1'
#
loop_
_entity.id
_entity.type
_entity.pdbx_description
1 polymer ?
#
loop_
_entity_poly.entity_id
_entity_poly.type
_entity_poly.pdbx_seq_one_letter_code
_entity_poly.pdbx_strand_id
1 'polypeptide(L)'
;MTFKKILFVCMGNSCSSPMAEVIMQNLMVKTSLYWEVDSAGLRTWNTGRRPHKKCLQILREHGLRSDHFCRQFTVNDFRYFDYVVAMDEAVFKELLLWGSGNPANKDCHVLLLSSFGKNGLPAFIESLSPTHKLKNFRCAYYQIKECCKQLILSQKVDIVKYELPSSEDEDLYYANKEKATQELDSVDPMPESSNGSGLYILPPEVRSQSSSTDPSYSKALENSLLPPAMPSCSQGTQRKLCRKCGQKFLAAL
;
A
#
# COMPACT_ATOMS: atom_id res chain seq x y z
N MET A 1 -2.83 14.28 8.99
CA MET A 1 -2.76 12.83 8.67
C MET A 1 -3.11 12.06 9.93
N THR A 2 -3.90 11.00 9.84
CA THR A 2 -4.26 10.16 10.99
C THR A 2 -3.20 9.07 11.21
N PHE A 3 -2.43 9.21 12.29
CA PHE A 3 -1.62 8.12 12.82
C PHE A 3 -2.57 7.07 13.42
N LYS A 4 -2.32 5.79 13.14
CA LYS A 4 -3.10 4.65 13.65
C LYS A 4 -2.14 3.54 14.08
N LYS A 5 -2.53 2.76 15.09
CA LYS A 5 -1.80 1.66 15.69
C LYS A 5 -2.58 0.36 15.43
N ILE A 6 -1.95 -0.62 14.77
CA ILE A 6 -2.58 -1.90 14.39
C ILE A 6 -1.80 -3.08 14.96
N LEU A 7 -2.50 -4.01 15.60
CA LEU A 7 -1.94 -5.26 16.12
C LEU A 7 -2.54 -6.48 15.41
N PHE A 8 -1.70 -7.29 14.78
CA PHE A 8 -2.14 -8.58 14.22
C PHE A 8 -2.08 -9.70 15.25
N VAL A 9 -3.19 -10.40 15.48
CA VAL A 9 -3.27 -11.48 16.48
C VAL A 9 -3.61 -12.81 15.83
N CYS A 10 -2.87 -13.86 16.18
CA CYS A 10 -3.26 -15.25 15.89
C CYS A 10 -3.10 -16.13 17.14
N MET A 11 -3.32 -17.45 17.03
CA MET A 11 -3.27 -18.32 18.22
C MET A 11 -1.89 -18.34 18.92
N GLY A 12 -0.78 -18.36 18.17
CA GLY A 12 0.57 -18.55 18.74
C GLY A 12 1.68 -17.63 18.20
N ASN A 13 1.33 -16.56 17.46
CA ASN A 13 2.25 -15.53 16.94
C ASN A 13 3.49 -16.01 16.15
N SER A 14 3.53 -17.24 15.65
CA SER A 14 4.71 -17.78 14.93
C SER A 14 4.52 -17.98 13.42
N CYS A 15 3.29 -17.95 12.93
CA CYS A 15 2.97 -18.16 11.50
C CYS A 15 2.29 -16.93 10.89
N SER A 16 0.97 -16.76 11.06
CA SER A 16 0.20 -15.79 10.27
C SER A 16 0.39 -14.33 10.70
N SER A 17 0.39 -14.02 11.99
CA SER A 17 0.42 -12.60 12.42
C SER A 17 1.77 -11.88 12.17
N PRO A 18 2.96 -12.49 12.37
CA PRO A 18 4.23 -11.86 11.94
C PRO A 18 4.36 -11.76 10.41
N MET A 19 3.64 -12.60 9.67
CA MET A 19 3.58 -12.47 8.21
C MET A 19 2.76 -11.24 7.82
N ALA A 20 1.60 -11.03 8.45
CA ALA A 20 0.73 -9.88 8.22
C ALA A 20 1.38 -8.54 8.61
N GLU A 21 2.06 -8.51 9.76
CA GLU A 21 2.85 -7.38 10.25
C GLU A 21 3.86 -6.89 9.20
N VAL A 22 4.77 -7.77 8.75
CA VAL A 22 5.82 -7.42 7.77
C VAL A 22 5.26 -7.16 6.37
N ILE A 23 4.16 -7.81 5.99
CA ILE A 23 3.38 -7.47 4.79
C ILE A 23 2.86 -6.03 4.88
N MET A 24 2.27 -5.65 6.01
CA MET A 24 1.65 -4.34 6.22
C MET A 24 2.71 -3.24 6.25
N GLN A 25 3.81 -3.41 6.99
CA GLN A 25 4.97 -2.51 6.99
C GLN A 25 5.50 -2.26 5.55
N ASN A 26 5.59 -3.30 4.73
CA ASN A 26 5.99 -3.23 3.32
C ASN A 26 4.95 -2.54 2.40
N LEU A 27 3.65 -2.62 2.72
CA LEU A 27 2.59 -1.89 2.02
C LEU A 27 2.54 -0.42 2.44
N MET A 28 2.80 -0.10 3.71
CA MET A 28 2.88 1.25 4.25
C MET A 28 3.95 2.09 3.55
N VAL A 29 5.18 1.56 3.44
CA VAL A 29 6.29 2.19 2.70
C VAL A 29 5.92 2.47 1.23
N LYS A 30 5.08 1.63 0.62
CA LYS A 30 4.62 1.78 -0.78
C LYS A 30 3.41 2.68 -0.96
N THR A 31 2.76 3.10 0.12
CA THR A 31 1.53 3.89 0.08
C THR A 31 1.61 5.17 0.92
N SER A 32 2.83 5.56 1.31
CA SER A 32 3.19 6.70 2.15
C SER A 32 2.32 6.81 3.41
N LEU A 33 2.11 5.66 4.07
CA LEU A 33 1.21 5.50 5.20
C LEU A 33 2.01 5.35 6.50
N TYR A 34 1.82 6.27 7.44
CA TYR A 34 2.56 6.31 8.70
C TYR A 34 1.69 5.79 9.86
N TRP A 35 1.66 4.47 9.98
CA TRP A 35 0.99 3.73 11.07
C TRP A 35 2.03 2.96 11.90
N GLU A 36 1.63 2.53 13.09
CA GLU A 36 2.39 1.59 13.91
C GLU A 36 1.82 0.18 13.73
N VAL A 37 2.69 -0.83 13.55
CA VAL A 37 2.26 -2.20 13.28
C VAL A 37 3.13 -3.22 14.00
N ASP A 38 2.47 -4.10 14.76
CA ASP A 38 3.06 -5.16 15.58
C ASP A 38 2.25 -6.47 15.42
N SER A 39 2.73 -7.58 16.00
CA SER A 39 1.98 -8.83 16.08
C SER A 39 2.09 -9.56 17.43
N ALA A 40 0.97 -10.15 17.87
CA ALA A 40 0.87 -10.88 19.13
C ALA A 40 0.13 -12.22 18.98
N GLY A 41 0.03 -12.97 20.09
CA GLY A 41 -0.60 -14.28 20.14
C GLY A 41 -1.38 -14.58 21.41
N LEU A 42 -2.53 -15.24 21.30
CA LEU A 42 -3.38 -15.58 22.44
C LEU A 42 -2.79 -16.68 23.34
N ARG A 43 -1.76 -17.41 22.89
CA ARG A 43 -1.08 -18.48 23.63
C ARG A 43 0.42 -18.24 23.69
N THR A 44 1.02 -18.58 24.82
CA THR A 44 2.46 -18.41 25.12
C THR A 44 3.40 -19.39 24.41
N TRP A 45 2.88 -20.30 23.57
CA TRP A 45 3.61 -21.42 22.97
C TRP A 45 4.94 -21.07 22.29
N ASN A 46 5.07 -19.83 21.80
CA ASN A 46 6.24 -19.37 21.07
C ASN A 46 6.87 -18.10 21.66
N THR A 47 6.41 -17.60 22.81
CA THR A 47 6.88 -16.35 23.42
C THR A 47 8.42 -16.32 23.53
N GLY A 48 9.04 -15.20 23.14
CA GLY A 48 10.49 -15.01 23.14
C GLY A 48 11.27 -15.73 22.03
N ARG A 49 10.60 -16.45 21.13
CA ARG A 49 11.22 -17.11 19.96
C ARG A 49 11.03 -16.26 18.71
N ARG A 50 11.86 -16.44 17.68
CA ARG A 50 11.61 -15.84 16.35
C ARG A 50 10.49 -16.60 15.61
N PRO A 51 9.78 -15.95 14.66
CA PRO A 51 8.75 -16.59 13.84
C PRO A 51 9.21 -17.88 13.14
N HIS A 52 8.25 -18.73 12.79
CA HIS A 52 8.52 -20.07 12.28
C HIS A 52 9.34 -20.06 10.99
N LYS A 53 10.30 -21.00 10.84
CA LYS A 53 11.25 -21.05 9.73
C LYS A 53 10.60 -20.99 8.34
N LYS A 54 9.40 -21.59 8.16
CA LYS A 54 8.62 -21.52 6.91
C LYS A 54 8.09 -20.10 6.63
N CYS A 55 7.62 -19.37 7.64
CA CYS A 55 7.21 -17.97 7.50
C CYS A 55 8.39 -17.08 7.12
N LEU A 56 9.50 -17.19 7.87
CA LEU A 56 10.75 -16.48 7.57
C LEU A 56 11.36 -16.86 6.21
N GLN A 57 11.03 -18.02 5.65
CA GLN A 57 11.38 -18.38 4.28
C GLN A 57 10.52 -17.60 3.26
N ILE A 58 9.19 -17.63 3.38
CA ILE A 58 8.30 -16.95 2.42
C ILE A 58 8.50 -15.42 2.44
N LEU A 59 8.72 -14.83 3.61
CA LEU A 59 9.09 -13.41 3.69
C LEU A 59 10.38 -13.10 2.90
N ARG A 60 11.43 -13.92 3.05
CA ARG A 60 12.69 -13.76 2.30
C ARG A 60 12.54 -14.02 0.80
N GLU A 61 11.68 -14.96 0.38
CA GLU A 61 11.33 -15.18 -1.04
C GLU A 61 10.69 -13.94 -1.69
N HIS A 62 10.13 -13.02 -0.89
CA HIS A 62 9.61 -11.73 -1.34
C HIS A 62 10.49 -10.52 -0.98
N GLY A 63 11.74 -10.75 -0.59
CA GLY A 63 12.71 -9.70 -0.24
C GLY A 63 12.50 -9.07 1.14
N LEU A 64 11.64 -9.65 1.98
CA LEU A 64 11.26 -9.13 3.29
C LEU A 64 12.03 -9.85 4.41
N ARG A 65 12.15 -9.18 5.56
CA ARG A 65 12.77 -9.69 6.80
C ARG A 65 11.83 -9.39 7.97
N SER A 66 11.93 -10.20 9.02
CA SER A 66 11.20 -10.02 10.27
C SER A 66 12.20 -10.19 11.40
N ASP A 67 12.42 -9.12 12.15
CA ASP A 67 13.19 -9.12 13.41
C ASP A 67 12.27 -9.17 14.64
N HIS A 68 10.99 -9.49 14.41
CA HIS A 68 10.02 -9.78 15.46
C HIS A 68 10.45 -10.96 16.34
N PHE A 69 10.09 -10.86 17.61
CA PHE A 69 10.13 -11.95 18.57
C PHE A 69 8.71 -12.16 19.07
N CYS A 70 8.23 -13.40 18.94
CA CYS A 70 6.84 -13.74 19.22
C CYS A 70 6.48 -13.33 20.65
N ARG A 71 5.34 -12.66 20.85
CA ARG A 71 4.87 -12.19 22.16
C ARG A 71 3.43 -12.61 22.43
N GLN A 72 3.07 -12.64 23.72
CA GLN A 72 1.68 -12.84 24.12
C GLN A 72 0.89 -11.55 23.92
N PHE A 73 -0.40 -11.70 23.61
CA PHE A 73 -1.42 -10.66 23.67
C PHE A 73 -1.86 -10.41 25.12
N THR A 74 -2.13 -9.15 25.45
CA THR A 74 -2.42 -8.67 26.82
C THR A 74 -3.59 -7.69 26.84
N VAL A 75 -4.17 -7.47 28.02
CA VAL A 75 -5.22 -6.45 28.22
C VAL A 75 -4.71 -5.02 27.98
N ASN A 76 -3.40 -4.78 28.04
CA ASN A 76 -2.81 -3.48 27.72
C ASN A 76 -2.72 -3.22 26.21
N ASP A 77 -2.61 -4.27 25.39
CA ASP A 77 -2.64 -4.13 23.92
C ASP A 77 -3.96 -3.52 23.45
N PHE A 78 -5.07 -3.98 24.03
CA PHE A 78 -6.41 -3.44 23.80
C PHE A 78 -6.53 -1.93 24.09
N ARG A 79 -5.69 -1.36 24.97
CA ARG A 79 -5.67 0.07 25.31
C ARG A 79 -4.64 0.87 24.53
N TYR A 80 -3.73 0.19 23.83
CA TYR A 80 -2.61 0.82 23.12
C TYR A 80 -2.83 0.84 21.60
N PHE A 81 -3.52 -0.15 21.04
CA PHE A 81 -3.78 -0.23 19.59
C PHE A 81 -5.22 0.19 19.25
N ASP A 82 -5.40 1.02 18.22
CA ASP A 82 -6.72 1.42 17.72
C ASP A 82 -7.44 0.26 17.02
N TYR A 83 -6.67 -0.67 16.45
CA TYR A 83 -7.18 -1.85 15.75
C TYR A 83 -6.48 -3.13 16.19
N VAL A 84 -7.26 -4.10 16.65
CA VAL A 84 -6.79 -5.47 16.93
C VAL A 84 -7.35 -6.41 15.86
N VAL A 85 -6.49 -6.86 14.95
CA VAL A 85 -6.87 -7.61 13.75
C VAL A 85 -6.60 -9.10 13.94
N ALA A 86 -7.67 -9.87 14.11
CA ALA A 86 -7.64 -11.32 14.20
C ALA A 86 -7.32 -11.96 12.83
N MET A 87 -6.40 -12.93 12.83
CA MET A 87 -6.03 -13.69 11.63
C MET A 87 -7.00 -14.84 11.28
N ASP A 88 -7.86 -15.25 12.22
CA ASP A 88 -8.86 -16.31 12.05
C ASP A 88 -10.07 -16.09 12.98
N GLU A 89 -11.18 -16.78 12.69
CA GLU A 89 -12.44 -16.64 13.44
C GLU A 89 -12.37 -17.10 14.91
N ALA A 90 -11.54 -18.08 15.23
CA ALA A 90 -11.45 -18.59 16.61
C ALA A 90 -10.75 -17.56 17.51
N VAL A 91 -9.66 -16.98 16.99
CA VAL A 91 -8.95 -15.85 17.59
C VAL A 91 -9.87 -14.63 17.71
N PHE A 92 -10.68 -14.33 16.68
CA PHE A 92 -11.64 -13.24 16.72
C PHE A 92 -12.70 -13.43 17.82
N LYS A 93 -13.31 -14.62 17.91
CA LYS A 93 -14.30 -14.97 18.94
C LYS A 93 -13.71 -14.88 20.35
N GLU A 94 -12.47 -15.33 20.54
CA GLU A 94 -11.79 -15.22 21.84
C GLU A 94 -11.44 -13.76 22.20
N LEU A 95 -10.98 -12.96 21.24
CA LEU A 95 -10.72 -11.52 21.45
C LEU A 95 -12.00 -10.75 21.83
N LEU A 96 -13.15 -11.06 21.21
CA LEU A 96 -14.42 -10.45 21.59
C LEU A 96 -14.80 -10.79 23.03
N LEU A 97 -14.59 -12.03 23.49
CA LEU A 97 -14.83 -12.41 24.89
C LEU A 97 -13.91 -11.66 25.87
N TRP A 98 -12.62 -11.50 25.54
CA TRP A 98 -11.69 -10.73 26.36
C TRP A 98 -12.07 -9.23 26.41
N GLY A 99 -12.50 -8.66 25.28
CA GLY A 99 -12.94 -7.28 25.18
C GLY A 99 -14.24 -7.02 25.96
N SER A 100 -15.23 -7.91 25.86
CA SER A 100 -16.48 -7.83 26.64
C SER A 100 -16.24 -7.88 28.15
N GLY A 101 -15.19 -8.57 28.60
CA GLY A 101 -14.75 -8.58 30.00
C GLY A 101 -13.99 -7.34 30.47
N ASN A 102 -13.71 -6.35 29.60
CA ASN A 102 -12.92 -5.16 29.95
C ASN A 102 -13.56 -3.86 29.42
N PRO A 103 -14.59 -3.31 30.07
CA PRO A 103 -15.33 -2.12 29.59
C PRO A 103 -14.54 -0.79 29.62
N ALA A 104 -13.27 -0.81 30.01
CA ALA A 104 -12.35 0.33 29.99
C ALA A 104 -11.83 0.67 28.57
N ASN A 105 -12.39 0.07 27.51
CA ASN A 105 -11.69 -0.15 26.26
C ASN A 105 -12.48 0.31 25.02
N LYS A 106 -13.09 1.48 25.10
CA LYS A 106 -14.12 1.96 24.17
C LYS A 106 -13.64 2.25 22.74
N ASP A 107 -12.36 2.57 22.57
CA ASP A 107 -11.85 3.18 21.33
C ASP A 107 -11.08 2.20 20.42
N CYS A 108 -10.85 0.96 20.87
CA CYS A 108 -10.16 -0.08 20.09
C CYS A 108 -11.15 -0.97 19.34
N HIS A 109 -11.02 -1.02 18.02
CA HIS A 109 -11.86 -1.86 17.16
C HIS A 109 -11.24 -3.24 16.95
N VAL A 110 -11.94 -4.29 17.37
CA VAL A 110 -11.60 -5.68 17.04
C VAL A 110 -12.10 -6.00 15.63
N LEU A 111 -11.20 -6.41 14.75
CA LEU A 111 -11.47 -6.72 13.34
C LEU A 111 -11.04 -8.15 13.01
N LEU A 112 -11.62 -8.71 11.94
CA LEU A 112 -11.26 -10.01 11.39
C LEU A 112 -10.63 -9.81 10.01
N LEU A 113 -9.39 -10.24 9.77
CA LEU A 113 -8.69 -9.92 8.51
C LEU A 113 -9.42 -10.48 7.27
N SER A 114 -10.12 -11.61 7.40
CA SER A 114 -10.91 -12.21 6.32
C SER A 114 -12.15 -11.41 5.92
N SER A 115 -12.60 -10.39 6.67
CA SER A 115 -13.67 -9.50 6.18
C SER A 115 -13.19 -8.56 5.07
N PHE A 116 -11.88 -8.31 4.95
CA PHE A 116 -11.29 -7.38 3.98
C PHE A 116 -10.91 -8.08 2.68
N GLY A 117 -11.82 -8.85 2.08
CA GLY A 117 -11.60 -9.42 0.76
C GLY A 117 -11.86 -8.45 -0.38
N LYS A 118 -11.80 -8.96 -1.62
CA LYS A 118 -12.02 -8.14 -2.82
C LYS A 118 -13.47 -7.67 -2.91
N ASN A 119 -13.65 -6.42 -3.34
CA ASN A 119 -14.96 -5.80 -3.54
C ASN A 119 -15.85 -5.81 -2.26
N GLY A 120 -15.24 -5.83 -1.06
CA GLY A 120 -15.97 -5.89 0.21
C GLY A 120 -16.56 -7.25 0.58
N LEU A 121 -16.36 -8.29 -0.25
CA LEU A 121 -16.72 -9.67 0.08
C LEU A 121 -15.69 -10.29 1.02
N PRO A 122 -16.07 -11.20 1.94
CA PRO A 122 -15.11 -11.88 2.79
C PRO A 122 -14.18 -12.80 1.98
N ALA A 123 -12.89 -12.79 2.29
CA ALA A 123 -11.87 -13.64 1.67
C ALA A 123 -11.45 -14.79 2.58
N PHE A 124 -11.34 -16.00 2.02
CA PHE A 124 -10.73 -17.12 2.73
C PHE A 124 -9.23 -16.89 2.93
N ILE A 125 -8.79 -16.95 4.19
CA ILE A 125 -7.38 -16.93 4.59
C ILE A 125 -7.05 -18.31 5.17
N GLU A 126 -6.02 -18.96 4.64
CA GLU A 126 -5.62 -20.29 5.09
C GLU A 126 -4.93 -20.23 6.46
N SER A 127 -5.53 -20.88 7.47
CA SER A 127 -4.95 -20.97 8.81
C SER A 127 -3.65 -21.77 8.78
N LEU A 128 -2.59 -21.22 9.40
CA LEU A 128 -1.22 -21.75 9.29
C LEU A 128 -0.74 -22.43 10.58
N SER A 129 -0.81 -23.76 10.61
CA SER A 129 -0.06 -24.56 11.59
C SER A 129 1.40 -24.75 11.15
N PRO A 130 2.39 -24.83 12.08
CA PRO A 130 3.77 -25.23 11.76
C PRO A 130 3.88 -26.55 10.97
N THR A 131 2.91 -27.45 11.09
CA THR A 131 2.86 -28.73 10.34
C THR A 131 2.56 -28.54 8.85
N HIS A 132 1.88 -27.47 8.43
CA HIS A 132 1.40 -27.28 7.06
C HIS A 132 2.54 -27.19 6.03
N LYS A 133 2.28 -27.62 4.79
CA LYS A 133 3.29 -27.63 3.72
C LYS A 133 3.62 -26.20 3.27
N LEU A 134 4.81 -26.00 2.68
CA LEU A 134 5.27 -24.66 2.28
C LEU A 134 4.36 -24.00 1.22
N LYS A 135 3.61 -24.79 0.43
CA LYS A 135 2.58 -24.29 -0.49
C LYS A 135 1.52 -23.45 0.25
N ASN A 136 1.02 -23.95 1.38
CA ASN A 136 0.00 -23.30 2.20
C ASN A 136 0.50 -21.94 2.74
N PHE A 137 1.77 -21.88 3.19
CA PHE A 137 2.41 -20.62 3.60
C PHE A 137 2.50 -19.60 2.44
N ARG A 138 2.65 -20.03 1.18
CA ARG A 138 2.60 -19.14 0.01
C ARG A 138 1.18 -18.70 -0.32
N CYS A 139 0.20 -19.60 -0.25
CA CYS A 139 -1.23 -19.26 -0.43
C CYS A 139 -1.68 -18.20 0.59
N ALA A 140 -1.41 -18.45 1.88
CA ALA A 140 -1.67 -17.51 2.96
C ALA A 140 -0.96 -16.15 2.76
N TYR A 141 0.31 -16.13 2.33
CA TYR A 141 1.01 -14.88 2.04
C TYR A 141 0.27 -14.01 1.02
N TYR A 142 -0.23 -14.59 -0.07
CA TYR A 142 -1.01 -13.83 -1.07
C TYR A 142 -2.39 -13.42 -0.57
N GLN A 143 -3.09 -14.27 0.20
CA GLN A 143 -4.37 -13.95 0.82
C GLN A 143 -4.25 -12.79 1.81
N ILE A 144 -3.33 -12.90 2.77
CA ILE A 144 -3.01 -11.87 3.77
C ILE A 144 -2.59 -10.57 3.07
N LYS A 145 -1.69 -10.64 2.09
CA LYS A 145 -1.25 -9.46 1.32
C LYS A 145 -2.39 -8.76 0.58
N GLU A 146 -3.36 -9.50 0.05
CA GLU A 146 -4.53 -8.87 -0.56
C GLU A 146 -5.40 -8.21 0.51
N CYS A 147 -5.72 -8.91 1.61
CA CYS A 147 -6.56 -8.36 2.68
C CYS A 147 -5.94 -7.12 3.34
N CYS A 148 -4.63 -7.10 3.56
CA CYS A 148 -3.92 -5.92 4.07
C CYS A 148 -4.01 -4.71 3.12
N LYS A 149 -4.04 -4.91 1.78
CA LYS A 149 -4.32 -3.79 0.85
C LYS A 149 -5.74 -3.28 1.02
N GLN A 150 -6.72 -4.19 1.05
CA GLN A 150 -8.14 -3.82 1.12
C GLN A 150 -8.45 -3.09 2.44
N LEU A 151 -7.80 -3.47 3.54
CA LEU A 151 -7.84 -2.75 4.83
C LEU A 151 -7.25 -1.32 4.73
N ILE A 152 -6.10 -1.14 4.05
CA ILE A 152 -5.56 0.21 3.77
C ILE A 152 -6.54 1.00 2.88
N LEU A 153 -7.14 0.37 1.87
CA LEU A 153 -8.07 1.02 0.96
C LEU A 153 -9.35 1.45 1.69
N SER A 154 -10.00 0.57 2.47
CA SER A 154 -11.19 0.93 3.25
C SER A 154 -10.95 2.07 4.23
N GLN A 155 -9.72 2.22 4.75
CA GLN A 155 -9.37 3.33 5.65
C GLN A 155 -8.89 4.61 4.92
N LYS A 156 -8.62 4.54 3.61
CA LYS A 156 -8.45 5.73 2.75
C LYS A 156 -9.75 6.14 2.06
N VAL A 157 -10.70 5.21 1.96
CA VAL A 157 -12.05 5.38 1.40
C VAL A 157 -13.02 5.59 2.57
N ASP A 158 -12.74 6.61 3.38
CA ASP A 158 -13.76 7.25 4.21
C ASP A 158 -14.75 7.94 3.27
N ILE A 159 -15.69 7.16 2.71
CA ILE A 159 -16.83 7.71 1.97
C ILE A 159 -17.61 8.55 2.98
N VAL A 160 -17.54 9.86 2.80
CA VAL A 160 -18.41 10.79 3.50
C VAL A 160 -19.84 10.33 3.26
N LYS A 161 -20.52 9.90 4.32
CA LYS A 161 -21.97 9.72 4.31
C LYS A 161 -22.59 11.11 4.19
N TYR A 162 -22.65 11.60 2.97
CA TYR A 162 -23.60 12.64 2.62
C TYR A 162 -24.98 11.99 2.68
N GLU A 163 -25.82 12.46 3.58
CA GLU A 163 -27.23 12.11 3.53
C GLU A 163 -27.77 12.75 2.24
N LEU A 164 -28.21 11.93 1.28
CA LEU A 164 -29.00 12.47 0.20
C LEU A 164 -30.23 13.11 0.84
N PRO A 165 -30.61 14.35 0.45
CA PRO A 165 -31.92 14.89 0.76
C PRO A 165 -33.00 13.86 0.40
N SER A 166 -34.14 13.89 1.09
CA SER A 166 -35.25 13.01 0.70
C SER A 166 -35.69 13.38 -0.73
N SER A 167 -36.31 12.45 -1.44
CA SER A 167 -36.83 12.72 -2.79
C SER A 167 -37.82 13.90 -2.84
N GLU A 168 -38.39 14.27 -1.70
CA GLU A 168 -39.29 15.40 -1.48
C GLU A 168 -38.56 16.77 -1.63
N ASP A 169 -37.23 16.82 -1.43
CA ASP A 169 -36.40 18.02 -1.64
C ASP A 169 -35.91 18.18 -3.11
N GLU A 170 -35.71 17.06 -3.84
CA GLU A 170 -35.37 17.12 -5.28
C GLU A 170 -36.53 17.72 -6.10
N ASP A 171 -37.77 17.34 -5.79
CA ASP A 171 -38.98 17.88 -6.46
C ASP A 171 -39.06 19.42 -6.32
N LEU A 172 -38.67 19.97 -5.16
CA LEU A 172 -38.58 21.42 -4.94
C LEU A 172 -37.50 22.09 -5.80
N TYR A 173 -36.39 21.41 -6.10
CA TYR A 173 -35.34 21.96 -6.97
C TYR A 173 -35.80 22.06 -8.42
N TYR A 174 -36.46 21.02 -8.96
CA TYR A 174 -36.98 21.05 -10.34
C TYR A 174 -38.21 21.96 -10.48
N ALA A 175 -39.18 21.93 -9.54
CA ALA A 175 -40.38 22.77 -9.60
C ALA A 175 -40.08 24.28 -9.54
N ASN A 176 -39.04 24.70 -8.81
CA ASN A 176 -38.59 26.10 -8.82
C ASN A 176 -37.86 26.47 -10.12
N LYS A 177 -37.18 25.52 -10.77
CA LYS A 177 -36.52 25.72 -12.06
C LYS A 177 -37.52 25.89 -13.21
N GLU A 178 -38.62 25.15 -13.21
CA GLU A 178 -39.71 25.32 -14.19
C GLU A 178 -40.34 26.72 -14.09
N LYS A 179 -40.65 27.18 -12.87
CA LYS A 179 -41.14 28.56 -12.63
C LYS A 179 -40.16 29.62 -13.14
N ALA A 180 -38.87 29.48 -12.83
CA ALA A 180 -37.83 30.39 -13.30
C ALA A 180 -37.62 30.37 -14.83
N THR A 181 -38.14 29.38 -15.55
CA THR A 181 -38.10 29.32 -17.01
C THR A 181 -39.32 29.98 -17.66
N GLN A 182 -40.49 29.97 -16.98
CA GLN A 182 -41.74 30.52 -17.52
C GLN A 182 -41.83 32.05 -17.54
N GLU A 183 -40.95 32.77 -16.82
CA GLU A 183 -40.93 34.26 -16.83
C GLU A 183 -40.10 34.87 -17.97
N LEU A 184 -39.53 34.07 -18.88
CA LEU A 184 -38.63 34.53 -19.95
C LEU A 184 -39.23 34.52 -21.37
N ASP A 185 -40.32 33.78 -21.62
CA ASP A 185 -40.92 33.63 -22.96
C ASP A 185 -41.95 34.74 -23.27
N SER A 186 -41.52 36.01 -23.29
CA SER A 186 -42.41 37.16 -23.63
C SER A 186 -41.73 38.32 -24.40
N VAL A 187 -41.07 38.01 -25.53
CA VAL A 187 -40.65 39.00 -26.54
C VAL A 187 -40.95 38.50 -27.96
N ASP A 188 -41.51 39.36 -28.81
CA ASP A 188 -41.99 39.06 -30.17
C ASP A 188 -40.86 38.85 -31.24
N PRO A 189 -41.16 38.22 -32.40
CA PRO A 189 -40.13 37.62 -33.27
C PRO A 189 -39.73 38.38 -34.55
N MET A 190 -38.54 38.01 -35.08
CA MET A 190 -38.04 38.18 -36.47
C MET A 190 -37.63 39.61 -36.95
N PRO A 191 -36.82 39.78 -38.03
CA PRO A 191 -36.43 38.81 -39.07
C PRO A 191 -34.90 38.61 -39.33
N GLU A 192 -34.59 37.80 -40.35
CA GLU A 192 -33.26 37.34 -40.79
C GLU A 192 -32.38 38.39 -41.50
N SER A 193 -31.05 38.19 -41.52
CA SER A 193 -30.15 38.52 -42.64
C SER A 193 -28.83 37.73 -42.55
N SER A 194 -27.91 37.91 -43.52
CA SER A 194 -26.93 36.88 -43.93
C SER A 194 -25.44 37.25 -43.80
N ASN A 195 -24.59 36.24 -44.02
CA ASN A 195 -23.13 36.26 -44.22
C ASN A 195 -22.21 36.48 -43.00
N GLY A 196 -21.10 35.73 -42.96
CA GLY A 196 -19.98 35.95 -42.02
C GLY A 196 -19.06 34.72 -41.90
N SER A 197 -17.76 34.89 -42.11
CA SER A 197 -16.74 33.81 -42.04
C SER A 197 -15.69 34.06 -40.95
N GLY A 198 -15.13 32.98 -40.40
CA GLY A 198 -14.09 32.98 -39.37
C GLY A 198 -14.17 31.69 -38.54
N LEU A 199 -13.37 30.65 -38.74
CA LEU A 199 -11.90 30.55 -38.68
C LEU A 199 -11.35 30.85 -37.26
N TYR A 200 -11.22 29.80 -36.45
CA TYR A 200 -10.59 29.84 -35.12
C TYR A 200 -9.20 29.20 -35.16
N ILE A 201 -8.27 29.76 -34.37
CA ILE A 201 -6.82 29.52 -34.47
C ILE A 201 -6.31 28.70 -33.28
N LEU A 202 -5.39 27.77 -33.52
CA LEU A 202 -4.64 27.04 -32.48
C LEU A 202 -3.35 27.78 -32.08
N PRO A 203 -2.93 27.72 -30.79
CA PRO A 203 -1.71 28.38 -30.32
C PRO A 203 -0.43 27.62 -30.74
N PRO A 204 0.72 28.32 -30.92
CA PRO A 204 1.94 27.74 -31.50
C PRO A 204 2.93 27.13 -30.50
N GLU A 205 3.79 26.24 -30.99
CA GLU A 205 5.01 25.78 -30.31
C GLU A 205 6.14 26.83 -30.35
N VAL A 206 7.11 26.74 -29.43
CA VAL A 206 8.36 27.52 -29.45
C VAL A 206 9.56 26.59 -29.29
N ARG A 207 10.61 26.81 -30.10
CA ARG A 207 11.82 25.98 -30.15
C ARG A 207 13.07 26.84 -30.39
N SER A 208 14.23 26.32 -29.96
CA SER A 208 15.61 26.81 -30.26
C SER A 208 16.07 28.02 -29.42
N GLN A 209 17.38 28.28 -29.21
CA GLN A 209 18.58 27.55 -29.67
C GLN A 209 19.76 27.66 -28.66
N SER A 210 21.00 27.36 -29.09
CA SER A 210 22.20 27.09 -28.27
C SER A 210 23.30 28.15 -28.35
N SER A 211 24.16 28.23 -27.33
CA SER A 211 25.59 28.63 -27.49
C SER A 211 26.45 28.13 -26.31
N SER A 212 27.78 28.33 -26.38
CA SER A 212 28.78 27.67 -25.53
C SER A 212 30.06 28.50 -25.33
N THR A 213 30.73 28.40 -24.17
CA THR A 213 32.16 28.72 -24.02
C THR A 213 32.81 28.05 -22.80
N ASP A 214 34.11 27.79 -22.94
CA ASP A 214 35.13 27.28 -22.00
C ASP A 214 36.45 27.99 -22.43
N PRO A 215 37.53 28.23 -21.62
CA PRO A 215 38.46 27.13 -21.27
C PRO A 215 39.48 27.29 -20.07
N SER A 216 39.97 26.15 -19.53
CA SER A 216 41.39 25.89 -19.11
C SER A 216 41.98 26.56 -17.83
N TYR A 217 43.19 26.24 -17.28
CA TYR A 217 44.40 25.54 -17.80
C TYR A 217 45.39 24.94 -16.73
N SER A 218 45.77 23.64 -16.83
CA SER A 218 46.96 22.94 -16.20
C SER A 218 47.03 22.81 -14.64
N LYS A 219 47.93 22.08 -13.94
CA LYS A 219 49.25 21.37 -14.14
C LYS A 219 49.55 20.48 -12.86
N ALA A 220 50.61 19.69 -12.64
CA ALA A 220 51.24 18.52 -13.33
C ALA A 220 52.21 17.75 -12.34
N LEU A 221 52.95 16.71 -12.80
CA LEU A 221 53.98 15.86 -12.10
C LEU A 221 53.52 14.85 -10.99
N GLU A 222 54.34 13.87 -10.54
CA GLU A 222 55.03 12.74 -11.22
C GLU A 222 55.69 11.75 -10.21
N ASN A 223 56.26 10.62 -10.68
CA ASN A 223 57.04 9.57 -9.97
C ASN A 223 56.28 8.59 -9.03
N SER A 224 56.74 7.36 -8.74
CA SER A 224 57.55 6.35 -9.49
C SER A 224 57.56 4.98 -8.74
N LEU A 225 58.05 3.92 -9.40
CA LEU A 225 58.42 2.55 -8.92
C LEU A 225 57.37 1.41 -8.95
N LEU A 226 57.79 0.29 -9.55
CA LEU A 226 57.16 -1.03 -9.80
C LEU A 226 58.26 -1.96 -10.41
N PRO A 227 58.02 -3.27 -10.71
CA PRO A 227 56.98 -4.20 -10.24
C PRO A 227 57.66 -5.19 -9.24
N PRO A 228 57.65 -6.55 -9.31
CA PRO A 228 56.89 -7.56 -10.09
C PRO A 228 55.51 -7.83 -9.43
N ALA A 229 54.71 -8.88 -9.67
CA ALA A 229 54.81 -10.07 -10.54
C ALA A 229 53.42 -10.49 -11.08
N MET A 230 53.39 -11.47 -12.01
CA MET A 230 52.21 -12.11 -12.63
C MET A 230 52.58 -13.59 -12.96
N PRO A 231 51.64 -14.52 -13.26
CA PRO A 231 50.26 -14.37 -13.75
C PRO A 231 49.21 -14.96 -12.74
N SER A 232 47.91 -15.18 -13.01
CA SER A 232 47.20 -15.55 -14.25
C SER A 232 45.71 -15.11 -14.31
N CYS A 233 45.06 -15.41 -15.44
CA CYS A 233 43.71 -15.03 -15.84
C CYS A 233 42.61 -16.04 -15.45
N SER A 234 41.45 -15.54 -15.00
CA SER A 234 40.14 -15.83 -15.63
C SER A 234 39.13 -14.73 -15.25
N GLN A 235 38.31 -14.26 -16.19
CA GLN A 235 37.45 -13.07 -16.01
C GLN A 235 35.95 -13.41 -16.07
N GLY A 236 35.15 -12.74 -15.24
CA GLY A 236 33.69 -12.79 -15.29
C GLY A 236 33.08 -11.72 -16.21
N THR A 237 32.04 -12.08 -16.96
CA THR A 237 31.45 -11.25 -18.02
C THR A 237 30.61 -10.08 -17.48
N GLN A 238 31.23 -8.91 -17.32
CA GLN A 238 30.52 -7.68 -16.91
C GLN A 238 29.66 -7.10 -18.04
N ARG A 239 28.36 -6.94 -17.79
CA ARG A 239 27.41 -6.27 -18.71
C ARG A 239 27.42 -4.76 -18.47
N LYS A 240 27.75 -3.97 -19.50
CA LYS A 240 27.77 -2.49 -19.45
C LYS A 240 26.48 -1.91 -20.05
N LEU A 241 25.93 -0.84 -19.47
CA LEU A 241 24.80 -0.05 -20.01
C LEU A 241 25.28 1.31 -20.51
N CYS A 242 24.64 1.83 -21.57
CA CYS A 242 24.88 3.21 -22.01
C CYS A 242 24.11 4.21 -21.13
N ARG A 243 24.83 5.13 -20.47
CA ARG A 243 24.24 6.15 -19.58
C ARG A 243 23.44 7.26 -20.29
N LYS A 244 23.48 7.37 -21.62
CA LYS A 244 22.68 8.36 -22.39
C LYS A 244 21.37 7.83 -22.98
N CYS A 245 21.24 6.52 -23.24
CA CYS A 245 20.05 5.95 -23.89
C CYS A 245 19.48 4.68 -23.24
N GLY A 246 20.10 4.14 -22.18
CA GLY A 246 19.54 3.07 -21.35
C GLY A 246 19.43 1.67 -21.97
N GLN A 247 19.51 1.55 -23.30
CA GLN A 247 19.43 0.26 -24.00
C GLN A 247 20.66 -0.63 -23.70
N LYS A 248 20.41 -1.94 -23.71
CA LYS A 248 21.41 -2.99 -23.47
C LYS A 248 21.97 -3.43 -24.82
N PHE A 249 23.28 -3.29 -25.02
CA PHE A 249 23.95 -4.01 -26.10
C PHE A 249 23.91 -5.51 -25.79
N LEU A 250 23.28 -6.28 -26.68
CA LEU A 250 23.52 -7.71 -26.77
C LEU A 250 24.84 -7.90 -27.51
N ALA A 251 25.87 -8.36 -26.81
CA ALA A 251 27.06 -8.88 -27.46
C ALA A 251 26.68 -10.24 -28.07
N ALA A 252 26.65 -10.29 -29.41
CA ALA A 252 26.42 -11.52 -30.17
C ALA A 252 27.77 -12.07 -30.62
N LEU A 253 28.20 -13.15 -29.97
CA LEU A 253 29.13 -14.21 -30.41
C LEU A 253 29.24 -15.23 -29.26
#